data_AF-A0A920BMG1-F1
#
_entry.id   AF-A0A920BMG1-F1
#
_cell.length_a   1.000
_cell.length_b   1.000
_cell.length_c   1.000
_cell.angle_alpha   90.00
_cell.angle_beta   90.00
_cell.angle_gamma   90.00
#
_symmetry.space_group_name_H-M   'P 1'
#
loop_
_entity.id
_entity.type
_entity.pdbx_description
1 polymer ?
#
loop_
_entity_poly.entity_id
_entity_poly.type
_entity_poly.pdbx_seq_one_letter_code
_entity_poly.pdbx_strand_id
1 'polypeptide(L)' 'MTRPFRFGLQAYSSSTPSDWRELAKKTEDLGFSSFHLADH' A
#
# COMPACT_ATOMS: atom_id res chain seq x y z
N MET A 1 -10.72 24.99 1.09
CA MET A 1 -10.74 23.54 0.75
C MET A 1 -9.97 22.80 1.82
N THR A 2 -10.62 21.94 2.60
CA THR A 2 -9.96 21.06 3.57
C THR A 2 -9.23 19.95 2.82
N ARG A 3 -7.93 19.78 3.08
CA ARG A 3 -7.18 18.61 2.60
C ARG A 3 -7.22 17.54 3.70
N PRO A 4 -8.04 16.49 3.57
CA PRO A 4 -8.13 15.47 4.61
C PRO A 4 -6.78 14.76 4.75
N PHE A 5 -6.42 14.43 5.99
CA PHE A 5 -5.24 13.64 6.28
C PHE A 5 -5.41 12.22 5.71
N ARG A 6 -4.35 11.66 5.14
CA ARG A 6 -4.35 10.34 4.49
C ARG A 6 -3.10 9.57 4.87
N PHE A 7 -3.27 8.27 5.04
CA PHE A 7 -2.16 7.34 5.25
C PHE A 7 -1.79 6.69 3.92
N GLY A 8 -0.49 6.57 3.65
CA GLY A 8 0.07 5.84 2.53
C GLY A 8 1.05 4.78 3.03
N LEU A 9 1.12 3.66 2.33
CA LEU A 9 2.10 2.59 2.59
C LEU A 9 3.13 2.58 1.46
N GLN A 10 4.40 2.38 1.81
CA GLN A 10 5.47 2.10 0.87
C GLN A 10 6.11 0.76 1.26
N ALA A 11 6.16 -0.15 0.29
CA ALA A 11 6.69 -1.49 0.49
C ALA A 11 7.89 -1.74 -0.43
N TYR A 12 8.90 -2.41 0.11
CA TYR A 12 10.23 -2.54 -0.50
C TYR A 12 10.56 -3.95 -0.97
N SER A 13 9.90 -4.97 -0.41
CA SER A 13 10.15 -6.35 -0.78
C SER A 13 8.94 -7.23 -0.50
N SER A 14 8.72 -8.20 -1.38
CA SER A 14 7.77 -9.27 -1.21
C SER A 14 8.31 -10.50 -1.90
N SER A 15 8.15 -11.67 -1.29
CA SER A 15 8.80 -12.90 -1.76
C SER A 15 8.13 -13.46 -3.02
N THR A 16 6.86 -13.12 -3.26
CA THR A 16 6.11 -13.60 -4.42
C THR A 16 5.15 -12.55 -4.98
N PRO A 17 4.72 -12.68 -6.25
CA PRO A 17 3.65 -11.83 -6.80
C PRO A 17 2.32 -11.95 -6.06
N SER A 18 2.03 -13.08 -5.40
CA SER A 18 0.83 -13.26 -4.58
C SER A 18 0.90 -12.44 -3.30
N ASP A 19 2.06 -12.41 -2.65
CA ASP A 19 2.26 -11.64 -1.42
C ASP A 19 2.08 -10.13 -1.67
N TRP A 20 2.49 -9.63 -2.84
CA TRP A 20 2.20 -8.25 -3.25
C TRP A 20 0.71 -7.95 -3.31
N ARG A 21 -0.09 -8.87 -3.88
CA ARG A 21 -1.54 -8.69 -4.02
C ARG A 21 -2.24 -8.75 -2.67
N GLU A 22 -1.84 -9.68 -1.81
CA GLU A 22 -2.41 -9.79 -0.46
C GLU A 22 -2.03 -8.58 0.40
N LEU A 23 -0.80 -8.07 0.28
CA LEU A 23 -0.39 -6.85 0.97
C LEU A 23 -1.18 -5.63 0.50
N ALA A 24 -1.41 -5.49 -0.82
CA ALA A 24 -2.21 -4.40 -1.37
C ALA A 24 -3.66 -4.46 -0.86
N LYS A 25 -4.32 -5.63 -0.92
CA LYS A 25 -5.67 -5.82 -0.39
C LYS A 25 -5.76 -5.48 1.09
N LYS A 26 -4.81 -5.98 1.90
CA LYS A 26 -4.77 -5.68 3.34
C LYS A 26 -4.59 -4.19 3.60
N THR A 27 -3.82 -3.51 2.76
CA THR A 27 -3.59 -2.06 2.88
C THR A 27 -4.88 -1.28 2.61
N GLU A 28 -5.64 -1.68 1.59
CA GLU A 28 -6.96 -1.13 1.30
C GLU A 28 -7.95 -1.39 2.45
N ASP A 29 -8.01 -2.62 2.96
CA ASP A 29 -8.89 -3.00 4.08
C ASP A 29 -8.60 -2.22 5.37
N LEU A 30 -7.34 -1.81 5.58
CA LEU A 30 -6.91 -1.00 6.72
C LEU A 30 -7.18 0.51 6.53
N GLY A 31 -7.71 0.93 5.38
CA GLY A 31 -8.09 2.31 5.10
C GLY A 31 -6.95 3.22 4.63
N PHE A 32 -5.83 2.64 4.19
CA PHE A 32 -4.79 3.44 3.53
C PHE A 32 -5.28 3.93 2.17
N SER A 33 -4.88 5.15 1.82
CA SER A 33 -5.32 5.81 0.59
C SER A 33 -4.34 5.61 -0.58
N SER A 34 -3.15 5.06 -0.33
CA SER A 34 -2.15 4.82 -1.35
C SER A 34 -1.20 3.68 -0.98
N PHE A 35 -0.77 2.94 -1.99
CA PHE A 35 0.21 1.87 -1.90
C PHE A 35 1.31 2.12 -2.93
N HIS A 36 2.54 2.28 -2.46
CA HIS A 36 3.71 2.53 -3.29
C HIS A 36 4.62 1.30 -3.30
N LEU A 37 4.89 0.81 -4.51
CA LEU A 37 5.85 -0.25 -4.76
C LEU A 37 7.20 0.40 -5.08
N ALA A 38 8.25 0.06 -4.32
CA ALA A 38 9.60 0.43 -4.71
C ALA A 38 10.07 -0.49 -5.85
N ASP A 39 10.42 0.11 -7.00
CA ASP A 39 11.04 -0.58 -8.13
C ASP A 39 12.55 -0.34 -8.04
N HIS A 40 13.27 -1.34 -7.52
CA HIS A 40 14.73 -1.37 -7.43
C HIS A 40 15.29 -2.43 -8.38
#